data_AF-A0A520ADX0-F1
#
_entry.id   AF-A0A520ADX0-F1
#
_cell.length_a   1.000
_cell.length_b   1.000
_cell.length_c   1.000
_cell.angle_alpha   90.00
_cell.angle_beta   90.00
_cell.angle_gamma   90.00
#
_symmetry.space_group_name_H-M   'P 1'
#
loop_
_entity.id
_entity.type
_entity.pdbx_description
1 polymer ?
#
loop_
_entity_poly.entity_id
_entity_poly.type
_entity_poly.pdbx_seq_one_letter_code
_entity_poly.pdbx_strand_id
1 'polypeptide(L)' 'LGLQKNLMKDKATLRLAFTDILRTNKIITDTQLDNLLLHTTYVGETRQLRLNFSYRFGNTKVKSKESRESGLQNESQRL' A
#
# COMPACT_ATOMS: atom_id res chain seq x y z
N LEU A 1 4.61 -8.79 -4.78
CA LEU A 1 4.50 -7.96 -6.01
C LEU A 1 3.09 -7.40 -6.10
N GLY A 2 2.90 -6.22 -6.69
CA GLY A 2 1.56 -5.68 -6.91
C GLY A 2 1.47 -4.79 -8.12
N LEU A 3 0.27 -4.70 -8.69
CA LEU A 3 -0.12 -3.84 -9.80
C LEU A 3 -1.25 -2.92 -9.33
N GLN A 4 -1.19 -1.66 -9.75
CA GLN A 4 -2.23 -0.68 -9.47
C GLN A 4 -2.58 0.09 -10.75
N LYS A 5 -3.86 0.35 -10.96
CA LYS A 5 -4.36 1.20 -12.03
C LYS A 5 -5.39 2.19 -11.49
N ASN A 6 -5.21 3.46 -11.83
CA ASN A 6 -6.24 4.48 -11.62
C ASN A 6 -7.24 4.41 -12.78
N LEU A 7 -8.51 4.59 -12.45
CA LEU A 7 -9.64 4.53 -13.37
C LEU A 7 -10.54 5.75 -13.14
N MET A 8 -11.45 6.01 -14.09
CA MET A 8 -12.50 7.03 -13.94
C MET A 8 -11.97 8.44 -13.61
N LYS A 9 -10.91 8.90 -14.29
CA LYS A 9 -10.23 10.20 -14.01
C LYS A 9 -9.81 10.31 -12.54
N ASP A 10 -9.05 9.32 -12.06
CA ASP A 10 -8.52 9.23 -10.70
C ASP A 10 -9.56 9.18 -9.57
N LYS A 11 -10.82 8.88 -9.91
CA LYS A 11 -11.90 8.66 -8.94
C LYS A 11 -11.94 7.23 -8.39
N ALA A 12 -11.37 6.28 -9.13
CA ALA A 12 -11.28 4.89 -8.70
C ALA A 12 -9.85 4.36 -8.80
N THR A 13 -9.53 3.40 -7.96
CA THR A 13 -8.25 2.67 -8.01
C THR A 13 -8.53 1.18 -7.88
N LEU A 14 -7.98 0.40 -8.82
CA LEU A 14 -7.94 -1.06 -8.75
C LEU A 14 -6.51 -1.48 -8.41
N ARG A 15 -6.35 -2.33 -7.38
CA ARG A 15 -5.05 -2.89 -6.97
C ARG A 15 -5.13 -4.40 -6.91
N LEU A 16 -4.13 -5.05 -7.48
CA LEU A 16 -3.90 -6.48 -7.37
C LEU A 16 -2.54 -6.70 -6.71
N ALA A 17 -2.48 -7.47 -5.63
CA ALA A 17 -1.23 -7.80 -4.97
C ALA A 17 -1.12 -9.30 -4.73
N PHE A 18 0.06 -9.86 -4.95
CA PHE A 18 0.37 -11.26 -4.69
C PHE A 18 1.61 -11.36 -3.81
N THR A 19 1.51 -12.18 -2.78
CA THR A 19 2.57 -12.40 -1.77
C THR A 19 3.19 -13.78 -1.93
N ASP A 20 4.48 -13.86 -1.59
CA ASP A 20 5.28 -15.10 -1.65
C ASP A 20 5.14 -15.88 -2.97
N ILE A 21 5.37 -15.18 -4.09
CA ILE A 21 5.16 -15.72 -5.46
C ILE A 21 5.99 -17.00 -5.68
N LEU A 22 7.22 -17.00 -5.18
CA LEU A 22 8.19 -18.08 -5.34
C LEU A 22 8.11 -19.12 -4.21
N ARG A 23 7.18 -18.99 -3.25
CA ARG A 23 7.04 -19.90 -2.09
C ARG A 23 8.34 -20.05 -1.30
N THR A 24 9.03 -18.95 -1.07
CA THR A 24 10.33 -18.91 -0.38
C THR A 24 10.19 -18.66 1.10
N ASN A 25 9.00 -18.25 1.57
CA ASN A 25 8.78 -17.93 2.97
C ASN A 25 8.52 -19.21 3.78
N LYS A 26 9.62 -19.83 4.21
CA LYS A 26 9.66 -21.00 5.08
C LYS A 26 10.72 -20.80 6.16
N ILE A 27 10.52 -21.42 7.30
CA ILE A 27 11.50 -21.46 8.38
C ILE A 27 12.10 -22.85 8.38
N ILE A 28 13.42 -22.92 8.37
CA ILE A 28 14.18 -24.15 8.50
C ILE A 28 15.03 -24.01 9.75
N THR A 29 14.93 -24.98 10.66
CA THR A 29 15.67 -24.99 11.91
C THR A 29 16.36 -26.35 12.06
N ASP A 30 17.67 -26.31 12.29
CA ASP A 30 18.47 -27.45 12.70
C ASP A 30 18.88 -27.26 14.16
N THR A 31 18.45 -28.17 15.02
CA THR A 31 18.82 -28.16 16.45
C THR A 31 19.58 -29.43 16.78
N GLN A 32 20.82 -29.29 17.26
CA GLN A 32 21.64 -30.40 17.73
C GLN A 32 21.49 -30.56 19.25
N LEU A 33 21.11 -31.76 19.71
CA LEU A 33 21.11 -32.17 21.12
C LEU A 33 21.91 -33.45 21.24
N ASP A 34 23.05 -33.42 21.93
CA ASP A 34 23.96 -34.58 22.09
C ASP A 34 24.11 -35.40 20.79
N ASN A 35 23.47 -36.57 20.72
CA ASN A 35 23.49 -37.52 19.60
C ASN A 35 22.25 -37.44 18.68
N LEU A 36 21.43 -36.40 18.80
CA LEU A 36 20.21 -36.16 18.03
C LEU A 36 20.31 -34.85 17.26
N LEU A 37 20.08 -34.93 15.95
CA LEU A 37 19.84 -33.77 15.10
C LEU A 37 18.34 -33.67 14.80
N LEU A 38 17.72 -32.57 15.21
CA LEU A 38 16.34 -32.24 14.90
C LEU A 38 16.28 -31.26 13.73
N HIS A 39 15.90 -31.75 12.55
CA HIS A 39 15.64 -30.94 11.36
C HIS A 39 14.15 -30.65 11.25
N THR A 40 13.78 -29.36 11.29
CA THR A 40 12.37 -28.93 11.18
C THR A 40 12.20 -27.95 10.03
N THR A 41 11.18 -28.18 9.20
CA THR A 41 10.71 -27.22 8.21
C THR A 41 9.29 -26.79 8.56
N TYR A 42 9.10 -25.49 8.79
CA TYR A 42 7.80 -24.88 9.02
C TYR A 42 7.40 -24.00 7.83
N VAL A 43 6.18 -24.18 7.34
CA VAL A 43 5.58 -23.38 6.26
C VAL A 43 4.24 -22.87 6.74
N GLY A 44 4.14 -21.57 6.98
CA GLY A 44 2.89 -20.91 7.32
C GLY A 44 2.05 -20.56 6.08
N GLU A 45 0.92 -19.90 6.31
CA GLU A 45 0.08 -19.40 5.22
C GLU A 45 0.63 -18.06 4.69
N THR A 46 1.53 -18.16 3.71
CA THR A 46 2.35 -17.03 3.23
C THR A 46 1.90 -16.49 1.87
N ARG A 47 1.11 -17.28 1.12
CA ARG A 47 0.66 -16.97 -0.24
C ARG A 47 -0.75 -16.40 -0.23
N GLN A 48 -0.85 -15.09 -0.47
CA GLN A 48 -2.13 -14.38 -0.50
C GLN A 48 -2.26 -13.57 -1.78
N LEU A 49 -3.40 -13.73 -2.45
CA LEU A 49 -3.85 -12.86 -3.54
C LEU A 49 -4.85 -11.84 -2.99
N ARG A 50 -4.58 -10.55 -3.18
CA ARG A 50 -5.43 -9.46 -2.70
C ARG A 50 -5.89 -8.59 -3.87
N LEU A 51 -7.20 -8.54 -4.08
CA LEU A 51 -7.86 -7.63 -5.00
C LEU A 51 -8.54 -6.52 -4.19
N ASN A 52 -8.19 -5.27 -4.47
CA ASN A 52 -8.78 -4.11 -3.81
C ASN A 52 -9.32 -3.14 -4.84
N PHE A 53 -10.59 -2.77 -4.68
CA PHE A 53 -11.22 -1.70 -5.43
C PHE A 53 -11.58 -0.57 -4.46
N SER A 54 -11.21 0.66 -4.82
CA SER A 54 -11.55 1.86 -4.05
C SER A 54 -12.16 2.90 -4.97
N TYR A 55 -13.28 3.50 -4.56
CA TYR A 55 -13.95 4.55 -5.31
C TYR A 55 -14.24 5.75 -4.39
N ARG A 56 -13.94 6.96 -4.88
CA ARG A 56 -14.13 8.21 -4.15
C ARG A 56 -15.50 8.79 -4.48
N PHE A 57 -16.42 8.71 -3.53
CA PHE A 57 -17.72 9.40 -3.59
C PHE A 57 -17.57 10.80 -3.00
N GLY A 58 -17.80 11.86 -3.79
CA GLY A 58 -17.69 13.24 -3.29
C GLY A 58 -17.69 14.29 -4.41
N ASN A 59 -18.07 15.52 -4.05
CA ASN A 59 -18.15 16.66 -4.95
C ASN A 59 -16.74 17.19 -5.24
N THR A 60 -16.20 16.94 -6.44
CA THR A 60 -14.94 17.55 -6.93
C THR A 60 -15.02 19.08 -7.05
N LYS A 61 -16.18 19.69 -6.73
CA LYS A 61 -16.43 21.14 -6.72
C LYS A 61 -16.31 21.80 -5.34
N VAL A 62 -16.02 21.07 -4.24
CA VAL A 62 -15.59 21.75 -3.01
C VAL A 62 -14.21 22.33 -3.32
N LYS A 63 -14.21 23.62 -3.70
CA LYS A 63 -13.07 24.42 -4.17
C LYS A 63 -11.76 23.87 -3.62
N SER A 64 -10.92 23.32 -4.50
CA SER A 64 -9.48 23.25 -4.28
C SER A 64 -9.08 24.60 -3.72
N LYS A 65 -8.60 24.64 -2.46
CA LYS A 65 -8.18 25.83 -1.70
C LYS A 65 -8.21 27.06 -2.60
N GLU A 66 -9.32 27.81 -2.55
CA GLU A 66 -9.23 29.22 -2.89
C GLU A 66 -8.16 29.71 -1.92
N SER A 67 -6.97 29.96 -2.42
CA SER A 67 -5.97 30.72 -1.72
C SER A 67 -6.71 31.98 -1.32
N ARG A 68 -7.12 32.06 -0.04
CA ARG A 68 -7.46 33.33 0.56
C ARG A 68 -6.16 34.11 0.52
N GLU A 69 -5.90 34.79 -0.59
CA GLU A 69 -5.14 36.01 -0.56
C GLU A 69 -5.95 36.93 0.34
N SER A 70 -5.66 36.84 1.64
CA SER A 70 -6.14 37.83 2.59
C SER A 70 -5.65 39.18 2.08
N GLY A 71 -6.47 40.22 2.19
CA GLY A 71 -6.15 41.58 1.72
C GLY A 71 -4.77 42.11 2.14
N LEU A 72 -4.15 41.51 3.17
CA LEU A 72 -2.76 41.73 3.58
C LEU A 72 -1.70 41.52 2.47
N GLN A 73 -1.96 40.70 1.46
CA GLN A 73 -1.00 40.48 0.36
C GLN A 73 -0.94 41.70 -0.59
N ASN A 74 -2.05 42.44 -0.75
CA ASN A 74 -2.11 43.66 -1.56
C ASN A 74 -1.44 44.85 -0.86
N GLU A 75 -1.45 44.91 0.47
CA GLU A 75 -0.74 45.95 1.25
C GLU A 75 0.79 45.80 1.16
N SER A 76 1.30 44.56 1.05
CA SER A 76 2.74 44.30 0.93
C SER A 76 3.33 44.71 -0.43
N GLN A 77 2.51 44.90 -1.46
CA GLN A 77 2.96 45.39 -2.78
C GLN A 77 2.89 46.93 -2.90
N ARG A 78 2.41 47.62 -1.87
CA ARG A 78 2.31 49.09 -1.83
C ARG A 78 3.40 49.77 -0.98
N LEU A 79 4.30 49.00 -0.37
CA LEU A 79 5.53 49.48 0.28
C LEU A 79 6.73 49.09 -0.57
#